data_AF-A0A4V1IUT6-F1
#
_entry.id   AF-A0A4V1IUT6-F1
#
_cell.length_a   1.000
_cell.length_b   1.000
_cell.length_c   1.000
_cell.angle_alpha   90.00
_cell.angle_beta   90.00
_cell.angle_gamma   90.00
#
_symmetry.space_group_name_H-M   'P 1'
#
loop_
_entity.id
_entity.type
_entity.pdbx_description
1 polymer ?
#
loop_
_entity_poly.entity_id
_entity_poly.type
_entity_poly.pdbx_seq_one_letter_code
_entity_poly.pdbx_strand_id
1 'polypeptide(L)'
;MTVVSVSRSIEKSTQKSLKPLKQKHIEIITMASGSSEIAMHDLVAALNVRLHKTHWCAVFKTLILFHIMMREGATDRVLGYLAGNAAIFHLASFRDQSHTVQGPAQSKYIRLYAAYLEEKALSYRTLKRDLAVIHVLPAYFELAKPLAQRCLNIYKLFAAQTTKTVAFFDVARTMRYALAIDIPEFKYAPVSLAGALEDYL
;
A
#
# COMPACT_ATOMS: atom_id res chain seq x y z
N MET A 1 2.07 7.56 -26.09
CA MET A 1 3.07 6.87 -25.23
C MET A 1 3.02 5.40 -25.59
N THR A 2 4.12 4.73 -25.99
CA THR A 2 3.99 3.34 -26.51
C THR A 2 4.12 2.27 -25.42
N VAL A 3 3.47 1.12 -25.60
CA VAL A 3 3.57 -0.07 -24.73
C VAL A 3 5.04 -0.52 -24.54
N VAL A 4 5.85 -0.41 -25.60
CA VAL A 4 7.30 -0.70 -25.57
C VAL A 4 8.04 0.25 -24.63
N SER A 5 7.69 1.55 -24.64
CA SER A 5 8.32 2.54 -23.76
C SER A 5 8.03 2.30 -22.28
N VAL A 6 6.82 1.85 -21.97
CA VAL A 6 6.36 1.53 -20.61
C VAL A 6 7.05 0.28 -20.09
N SER A 7 7.08 -0.79 -20.88
CA SER A 7 7.78 -2.04 -20.54
C SER A 7 9.26 -1.80 -20.25
N ARG A 8 9.92 -0.99 -21.08
CA ARG A 8 11.33 -0.59 -20.87
C ARG A 8 11.51 0.22 -19.58
N SER A 9 10.57 1.10 -19.23
CA SER A 9 10.62 1.86 -17.98
C SER A 9 10.44 0.95 -16.77
N ILE A 10 9.55 -0.03 -16.83
CA ILE A 10 9.37 -1.05 -15.78
C ILE A 10 10.67 -1.84 -15.57
N GLU A 11 11.31 -2.31 -16.64
CA GLU A 11 12.57 -3.05 -16.55
C GLU A 11 13.70 -2.21 -15.93
N LYS A 12 13.82 -0.94 -16.32
CA LYS A 12 14.82 -0.01 -15.78
C LYS A 12 14.56 0.31 -14.31
N SER A 13 13.29 0.42 -13.90
CA SER A 13 12.91 0.65 -12.51
C SER A 13 13.14 -0.58 -11.62
N THR A 14 12.97 -1.79 -12.16
CA THR A 14 13.00 -3.06 -11.40
C THR A 14 14.33 -3.82 -11.55
N GLN A 15 15.43 -3.08 -11.72
CA GLN A 15 16.78 -3.65 -11.73
C GLN A 15 17.19 -4.14 -10.34
N LYS A 16 18.13 -5.10 -10.30
CA LYS A 16 18.66 -5.70 -9.07
C LYS A 16 19.48 -4.73 -8.19
N SER A 17 19.74 -3.52 -8.67
CA SER A 17 20.50 -2.50 -7.95
C SER A 17 19.74 -1.95 -6.74
N LEU A 18 20.45 -1.52 -5.71
CA LEU A 18 19.89 -0.86 -4.52
C LEU A 18 19.59 0.63 -4.73
N LYS A 19 19.65 1.11 -5.98
CA LYS A 19 19.40 2.52 -6.30
C LYS A 19 17.89 2.83 -6.22
N PRO A 20 17.50 4.02 -5.75
CA PRO A 20 16.11 4.47 -5.81
C PRO A 20 15.52 4.37 -7.22
N LEU A 21 14.20 4.24 -7.31
CA LEU A 21 13.49 4.33 -8.58
C LEU A 21 13.68 5.74 -9.14
N LYS A 22 14.00 5.85 -10.43
CA LYS A 22 14.20 7.15 -11.06
C LYS A 22 12.85 7.79 -11.36
N GLN A 23 12.70 9.05 -10.97
CA GLN A 23 11.46 9.81 -11.13
C GLN A 23 10.88 9.73 -12.54
N LYS A 24 11.70 9.92 -13.58
CA LYS A 24 11.27 9.82 -14.98
C LYS A 24 10.57 8.50 -15.34
N HIS A 25 10.95 7.38 -14.72
CA HIS A 25 10.33 6.09 -15.01
C HIS A 25 9.03 5.91 -14.23
N ILE A 26 8.96 6.47 -13.01
CA ILE A 26 7.72 6.53 -12.22
C ILE A 26 6.67 7.32 -13.00
N GLU A 27 7.01 8.51 -13.49
CA GLU A 27 6.12 9.39 -14.27
C GLU A 27 5.57 8.68 -15.52
N ILE A 28 6.43 7.96 -16.26
CA ILE A 28 5.98 7.19 -17.44
C ILE A 28 4.95 6.12 -17.04
N ILE A 29 5.18 5.41 -15.93
CA ILE A 29 4.31 4.32 -15.47
C ILE A 29 3.00 4.86 -14.90
N THR A 30 3.02 5.96 -14.13
CA THR A 30 1.81 6.58 -13.59
C THR A 30 0.97 7.18 -14.71
N MET A 31 1.57 7.88 -15.69
CA MET A 31 0.85 8.35 -16.88
C MET A 31 0.25 7.19 -17.69
N ALA A 32 0.98 6.09 -17.86
CA ALA A 32 0.48 4.90 -18.57
C ALA A 32 -0.80 4.34 -17.93
N SER A 33 -0.92 4.40 -16.60
CA SER A 33 -2.10 3.92 -15.87
C SER A 33 -3.40 4.69 -16.22
N GLY A 34 -3.27 5.96 -16.61
CA GLY A 34 -4.38 6.81 -17.06
C GLY A 34 -4.61 6.82 -18.57
N SER A 35 -3.70 6.23 -19.35
CA SER A 35 -3.77 6.26 -20.82
C SER A 35 -4.91 5.40 -21.37
N SER A 36 -5.58 5.88 -22.42
CA SER A 36 -6.50 5.08 -23.24
C SER A 36 -5.78 4.18 -24.23
N GLU A 37 -4.52 4.50 -24.60
CA GLU A 37 -3.70 3.72 -25.54
C GLU A 37 -3.16 2.42 -24.94
N ILE A 38 -3.12 2.34 -23.60
CA ILE A 38 -2.53 1.22 -22.87
C ILE A 38 -3.60 0.57 -22.02
N ALA A 39 -3.91 -0.69 -22.30
CA ALA A 39 -4.82 -1.46 -21.48
C ALA A 39 -4.22 -1.69 -20.09
N MET A 40 -5.04 -1.50 -19.04
CA MET A 40 -4.60 -1.74 -17.66
C MET A 40 -4.10 -3.17 -17.46
N HIS A 41 -4.75 -4.13 -18.13
CA HIS A 41 -4.33 -5.52 -18.15
C HIS A 41 -2.87 -5.68 -18.59
N ASP A 42 -2.46 -5.05 -19.69
CA ASP A 42 -1.11 -5.20 -20.24
C ASP A 42 -0.07 -4.52 -19.35
N LEU A 43 -0.40 -3.36 -18.79
CA LEU A 43 0.46 -2.68 -17.81
C LEU A 43 0.68 -3.55 -16.57
N VAL A 44 -0.39 -4.12 -16.01
CA VAL A 44 -0.32 -5.00 -14.84
C VAL A 44 0.40 -6.30 -15.17
N ALA A 45 0.18 -6.89 -16.34
CA ALA A 45 0.87 -8.10 -16.80
C ALA A 45 2.38 -7.86 -16.93
N ALA A 46 2.80 -6.72 -17.49
CA ALA A 46 4.21 -6.35 -17.59
C ALA A 46 4.88 -6.22 -16.21
N LEU A 47 4.18 -5.67 -15.22
CA LEU A 47 4.65 -5.63 -13.83
C LEU A 47 4.64 -7.03 -13.19
N ASN A 48 3.63 -7.86 -13.45
CA ASN A 48 3.51 -9.21 -12.88
C ASN A 48 4.71 -10.11 -13.22
N VAL A 49 5.21 -10.01 -14.45
CA VAL A 49 6.43 -10.71 -14.89
C VAL A 49 7.64 -10.36 -14.00
N ARG A 50 7.66 -9.16 -13.40
CA ARG A 50 8.73 -8.71 -12.50
C ARG A 50 8.55 -9.19 -11.06
N LEU A 51 7.33 -9.46 -10.62
CA LEU A 51 7.04 -10.08 -9.31
C LEU A 51 7.57 -11.52 -9.21
N HIS A 52 7.67 -12.22 -10.35
CA HIS A 52 8.15 -13.60 -10.44
C HIS A 52 9.68 -13.70 -10.64
N LYS A 53 10.44 -12.64 -10.35
CA LYS A 53 11.91 -12.67 -10.43
C LYS A 53 12.50 -13.31 -9.17
N THR A 54 13.65 -13.96 -9.35
CA THR A 54 14.36 -14.67 -8.27
C THR A 54 15.06 -13.74 -7.27
N HIS A 55 15.35 -12.51 -7.68
CA HIS A 55 16.11 -11.54 -6.88
C HIS A 55 15.16 -10.56 -6.17
N TRP A 56 15.25 -10.51 -4.84
CA TRP A 56 14.36 -9.71 -3.99
C TRP A 56 14.24 -8.23 -4.39
N CYS A 57 15.33 -7.54 -4.75
CA CYS A 57 15.27 -6.14 -5.21
C CYS A 57 14.29 -5.92 -6.36
N ALA A 58 14.26 -6.82 -7.35
CA ALA A 58 13.38 -6.66 -8.50
C ALA A 58 11.90 -6.79 -8.09
N VAL A 59 11.60 -7.78 -7.24
CA VAL A 59 10.24 -8.02 -6.71
C VAL A 59 9.80 -6.86 -5.82
N PHE A 60 10.64 -6.44 -4.87
CA PHE A 60 10.33 -5.35 -3.96
C PHE A 60 10.07 -4.03 -4.68
N LYS A 61 10.94 -3.67 -5.65
CA LYS A 61 10.75 -2.48 -6.48
C LYS A 61 9.49 -2.54 -7.34
N THR A 62 9.07 -3.73 -7.73
CA THR A 62 7.81 -3.92 -8.46
C THR A 62 6.60 -3.67 -7.54
N LEU A 63 6.63 -4.17 -6.30
CA LEU A 63 5.59 -3.84 -5.30
C LEU A 63 5.53 -2.33 -5.01
N ILE A 64 6.68 -1.65 -4.96
CA ILE A 64 6.73 -0.19 -4.84
C ILE A 64 6.04 0.48 -6.03
N LEU A 65 6.29 0.03 -7.27
CA LEU A 65 5.62 0.58 -8.46
C LEU A 65 4.09 0.39 -8.40
N PHE A 66 3.61 -0.79 -7.96
CA PHE A 66 2.19 -1.00 -7.74
C PHE A 66 1.62 -0.02 -6.71
N HIS A 67 2.28 0.16 -5.57
CA HIS A 67 1.84 1.10 -4.55
C HIS A 67 1.82 2.54 -5.09
N ILE A 68 2.85 2.97 -5.82
CA ILE A 68 2.88 4.30 -6.43
C ILE A 68 1.71 4.44 -7.42
N MET A 69 1.44 3.45 -8.27
CA MET A 69 0.28 3.49 -9.18
C MET A 69 -1.05 3.59 -8.44
N MET A 70 -1.19 2.92 -7.28
CA MET A 70 -2.39 3.01 -6.44
C MET A 70 -2.55 4.38 -5.75
N ARG A 71 -1.51 5.22 -5.69
CA ARG A 71 -1.54 6.52 -4.99
C ARG A 71 -1.49 7.72 -5.93
N GLU A 72 -0.64 7.64 -6.95
CA GLU A 72 -0.24 8.75 -7.82
C GLU A 72 -0.62 8.52 -9.29
N GLY A 73 -1.09 7.32 -9.63
CA GLY A 73 -1.60 7.01 -10.98
C GLY A 73 -3.07 7.40 -11.17
N ALA A 74 -3.73 6.77 -12.13
CA ALA A 74 -5.19 6.79 -12.26
C ALA A 74 -5.81 5.91 -11.16
N THR A 75 -5.71 6.38 -9.90
CA THR A 75 -5.96 5.63 -8.66
C THR A 75 -7.22 4.77 -8.70
N ASP A 76 -8.37 5.34 -9.06
CA ASP A 76 -9.64 4.58 -9.09
C ASP A 76 -9.64 3.48 -10.15
N ARG A 77 -9.03 3.73 -11.32
CA ARG A 77 -8.92 2.73 -12.40
C ARG A 77 -7.96 1.62 -11.99
N VAL A 78 -6.82 1.97 -11.38
CA VAL A 78 -5.81 1.01 -10.89
C VAL A 78 -6.39 0.15 -9.78
N LEU A 79 -6.93 0.76 -8.73
CA LEU A 79 -7.52 0.05 -7.60
C LEU A 79 -8.77 -0.73 -8.02
N GLY A 80 -9.60 -0.19 -8.93
CA GLY A 80 -10.74 -0.90 -9.49
C GLY A 80 -10.35 -2.18 -10.23
N TYR A 81 -9.28 -2.13 -11.04
CA TYR A 81 -8.74 -3.31 -11.71
C TYR A 81 -8.13 -4.31 -10.72
N LEU A 82 -7.32 -3.84 -9.78
CA LEU A 82 -6.63 -4.68 -8.80
C LEU A 82 -7.60 -5.29 -7.77
N ALA A 83 -8.70 -4.62 -7.45
CA ALA A 83 -9.77 -5.19 -6.61
C ALA A 83 -10.34 -6.50 -7.19
N GLY A 84 -10.40 -6.62 -8.53
CA GLY A 84 -10.79 -7.85 -9.22
C GLY A 84 -9.66 -8.87 -9.39
N ASN A 85 -8.40 -8.45 -9.20
CA ASN A 85 -7.19 -9.22 -9.52
C ASN A 85 -6.19 -9.26 -8.35
N ALA A 86 -6.67 -9.15 -7.11
CA ALA A 86 -5.81 -8.92 -5.94
C ALA A 86 -4.81 -10.06 -5.68
N ALA A 87 -5.15 -11.27 -6.12
CA ALA A 87 -4.30 -12.46 -6.04
C ALA A 87 -2.92 -12.31 -6.72
N ILE A 88 -2.74 -11.29 -7.57
CA ILE A 88 -1.42 -10.92 -8.11
C ILE A 88 -0.38 -10.64 -7.00
N PHE A 89 -0.84 -10.24 -5.82
CA PHE A 89 0.00 -9.98 -4.66
C PHE A 89 0.20 -11.20 -3.74
N HIS A 90 -0.30 -12.38 -4.11
CA HIS A 90 -0.15 -13.60 -3.31
C HIS A 90 1.30 -14.09 -3.33
N LEU A 91 2.13 -13.51 -2.47
CA LEU A 91 3.56 -13.80 -2.35
C LEU A 91 3.91 -14.48 -1.02
N ALA A 92 2.95 -15.07 -0.30
CA ALA A 92 3.14 -15.67 1.02
C ALA A 92 4.28 -16.72 1.12
N SER A 93 4.65 -17.35 0.00
CA SER A 93 5.75 -18.31 -0.07
C SER A 93 7.03 -17.74 -0.69
N PHE A 94 7.07 -16.45 -1.03
CA PHE A 94 8.24 -15.84 -1.67
C PHE A 94 9.50 -15.99 -0.82
N ARG A 95 10.57 -16.46 -1.46
CA ARG A 95 11.91 -16.57 -0.91
C ARG A 95 12.92 -16.13 -1.98
N ASP A 96 13.83 -15.24 -1.59
CA ASP A 96 14.95 -14.84 -2.42
C ASP A 96 15.83 -16.06 -2.77
N GLN A 97 16.11 -16.24 -4.06
CA GLN A 97 16.94 -17.33 -4.56
C GLN A 97 18.29 -16.81 -5.07
N SER A 98 18.62 -15.54 -4.80
CA SER A 98 19.85 -14.90 -5.27
C SER A 98 21.03 -15.05 -4.30
N HIS A 99 20.85 -15.79 -3.20
CA HIS A 99 21.88 -16.05 -2.18
C HIS A 99 22.54 -14.79 -1.61
N THR A 100 21.82 -13.67 -1.61
CA THR A 100 22.31 -12.43 -1.02
C THR A 100 22.20 -12.49 0.51
N VAL A 101 23.14 -11.85 1.23
CA VAL A 101 23.13 -11.77 2.70
C VAL A 101 21.81 -11.19 3.23
N GLN A 102 21.23 -10.24 2.50
CA GLN A 102 19.99 -9.56 2.87
C GLN A 102 18.73 -10.35 2.47
N GLY A 103 18.85 -11.32 1.56
CA GLY A 103 17.73 -12.05 0.95
C GLY A 103 16.72 -12.64 1.94
N PRO A 104 17.14 -13.33 3.02
CA PRO A 104 16.22 -13.89 4.01
C PRO A 104 15.34 -12.83 4.70
N ALA A 105 15.95 -11.74 5.17
CA ALA A 105 15.23 -10.64 5.81
C ALA A 105 14.31 -9.92 4.82
N GLN A 106 14.80 -9.64 3.62
CA GLN A 106 14.02 -8.97 2.57
C GLN A 106 12.84 -9.81 2.09
N SER A 107 12.98 -11.14 2.05
CA SER A 107 11.88 -12.05 1.75
C SER A 107 10.73 -11.89 2.74
N LYS A 108 11.02 -11.73 4.04
CA LYS A 108 9.99 -11.46 5.06
C LYS A 108 9.24 -10.15 4.77
N TYR A 109 9.98 -9.07 4.48
CA TYR A 109 9.36 -7.76 4.20
C TYR A 109 8.55 -7.75 2.91
N ILE A 110 9.00 -8.43 1.86
CA ILE A 110 8.26 -8.59 0.61
C ILE A 110 6.91 -9.26 0.86
N ARG A 111 6.87 -10.33 1.65
CA ARG A 111 5.62 -11.02 1.99
C ARG A 111 4.64 -10.11 2.72
N LEU A 112 5.14 -9.39 3.73
CA LEU A 112 4.33 -8.44 4.50
C LEU A 112 3.78 -7.31 3.62
N TYR A 113 4.63 -6.76 2.75
CA TYR A 113 4.26 -5.65 1.90
C TYR A 113 3.30 -6.07 0.78
N ALA A 114 3.46 -7.27 0.22
CA ALA A 114 2.52 -7.82 -0.74
C ALA A 114 1.14 -8.07 -0.12
N ALA A 115 1.09 -8.66 1.08
CA ALA A 115 -0.16 -8.84 1.82
C ALA A 115 -0.84 -7.49 2.12
N TYR A 116 -0.08 -6.45 2.46
CA TYR A 116 -0.62 -5.10 2.61
C TYR A 116 -1.28 -4.57 1.31
N LEU A 117 -0.63 -4.73 0.15
CA LEU A 117 -1.16 -4.27 -1.13
C LEU A 117 -2.40 -5.09 -1.57
N GLU A 118 -2.42 -6.38 -1.29
CA GLU A 118 -3.58 -7.25 -1.46
C GLU A 118 -4.78 -6.73 -0.66
N GLU A 119 -4.59 -6.52 0.65
CA GLU A 119 -5.62 -5.99 1.54
C GLU A 119 -6.08 -4.59 1.14
N LYS A 120 -5.17 -3.72 0.67
CA LYS A 120 -5.54 -2.40 0.16
C LYS A 120 -6.45 -2.50 -1.08
N ALA A 121 -6.11 -3.38 -2.03
CA ALA A 121 -6.94 -3.61 -3.22
C ALA A 121 -8.31 -4.22 -2.86
N LEU A 122 -8.34 -5.20 -1.95
CA LEU A 122 -9.58 -5.83 -1.48
C LEU A 122 -10.46 -4.86 -0.69
N SER A 123 -9.87 -3.99 0.13
CA SER A 123 -10.60 -2.94 0.86
C SER A 123 -11.30 -1.97 -0.09
N TYR A 124 -10.63 -1.58 -1.18
CA TYR A 124 -11.22 -0.74 -2.22
C TYR A 124 -12.41 -1.42 -2.91
N ARG A 125 -12.40 -2.76 -3.07
CA ARG A 125 -13.53 -3.52 -3.64
C ARG A 125 -14.83 -3.26 -2.90
N THR A 126 -14.76 -3.26 -1.57
CA THR A 126 -15.92 -3.11 -0.67
C THR A 126 -16.33 -1.66 -0.51
N LEU A 127 -15.36 -0.74 -0.42
CA LEU A 127 -15.60 0.63 0.02
C LEU A 127 -15.67 1.65 -1.13
N LYS A 128 -15.11 1.30 -2.30
CA LYS A 128 -14.98 2.18 -3.48
C LYS A 128 -14.30 3.54 -3.20
N ARG A 129 -13.59 3.65 -2.08
CA ARG A 129 -12.83 4.83 -1.64
C ARG A 129 -11.58 4.37 -0.90
N ASP A 130 -10.51 5.16 -1.01
CA ASP A 130 -9.33 5.02 -0.14
C ASP A 130 -9.67 5.64 1.22
N LEU A 131 -9.47 4.88 2.30
CA LEU A 131 -10.09 5.12 3.61
C LEU A 131 -9.47 6.31 4.38
N ALA A 132 -10.33 7.04 5.09
CA ALA A 132 -9.98 7.78 6.30
C ALA A 132 -11.05 7.52 7.39
N VAL A 133 -10.63 7.10 8.59
CA VAL A 133 -11.50 6.80 9.75
C VAL A 133 -12.29 8.02 10.25
N ILE A 134 -11.85 9.22 9.86
CA ILE A 134 -12.38 10.52 10.27
C ILE A 134 -13.89 10.68 9.99
N HIS A 135 -14.45 9.95 9.02
CA HIS A 135 -15.86 10.09 8.66
C HIS A 135 -16.85 9.32 9.57
N VAL A 136 -16.38 8.42 10.44
CA VAL A 136 -17.28 7.58 11.26
C VAL A 136 -17.73 8.31 12.54
N LEU A 137 -16.90 9.21 13.07
CA LEU A 137 -17.15 9.87 14.36
C LEU A 137 -18.31 10.89 14.34
N PRO A 138 -18.47 11.73 13.30
CA PRO A 138 -19.58 12.69 13.26
C PRO A 138 -20.95 12.01 13.20
N ALA A 139 -21.04 10.84 12.54
CA ALA A 139 -22.28 10.11 12.39
C ALA A 139 -22.72 9.37 13.67
N TYR A 140 -21.80 9.11 14.62
CA TYR A 140 -22.04 8.23 15.76
C TYR A 140 -23.25 8.62 16.62
N PHE A 141 -23.41 9.92 16.89
CA PHE A 141 -24.45 10.45 17.78
C PHE A 141 -25.85 10.44 17.15
N GLU A 142 -25.96 10.13 15.86
CA GLU A 142 -27.24 10.04 15.14
C GLU A 142 -27.65 8.58 14.87
N LEU A 143 -26.82 7.61 15.27
CA LEU A 143 -27.04 6.18 14.98
C LEU A 143 -27.93 5.49 16.00
N ALA A 144 -28.75 4.57 15.52
CA ALA A 144 -29.42 3.60 16.39
C ALA A 144 -28.41 2.75 17.18
N LYS A 145 -28.75 2.42 18.43
CA LYS A 145 -27.91 1.67 19.39
C LYS A 145 -27.09 0.49 18.80
N PRO A 146 -27.65 -0.43 18.00
CA PRO A 146 -26.84 -1.54 17.42
C PRO A 146 -25.77 -1.07 16.41
N LEU A 147 -26.00 0.04 15.71
CA LEU A 147 -25.01 0.63 14.79
C LEU A 147 -23.97 1.46 15.55
N ALA A 148 -24.39 2.21 16.56
CA ALA A 148 -23.48 2.91 17.46
C ALA A 148 -22.50 1.92 18.12
N GLN A 149 -22.96 0.76 18.60
CA GLN A 149 -22.09 -0.28 19.17
C GLN A 149 -21.04 -0.78 18.16
N ARG A 150 -21.40 -0.95 16.89
CA ARG A 150 -20.46 -1.33 15.83
C ARG A 150 -19.44 -0.22 15.56
N CYS A 151 -19.88 1.03 15.49
CA CYS A 151 -19.00 2.18 15.31
C CYS A 151 -18.01 2.33 16.49
N LEU A 152 -18.46 2.10 17.72
CA LEU A 152 -17.59 2.10 18.90
C LEU A 152 -16.51 1.01 18.79
N ASN A 153 -16.88 -0.21 18.38
CA ASN A 153 -15.92 -1.29 18.20
C ASN A 153 -14.88 -0.96 17.11
N ILE A 154 -15.31 -0.33 16.01
CA ILE A 154 -14.41 0.17 14.96
C ILE A 154 -13.46 1.23 15.53
N TYR A 155 -13.97 2.15 16.37
CA TYR A 155 -13.15 3.18 17.00
C TYR A 155 -12.11 2.60 17.97
N LYS A 156 -12.49 1.62 18.80
CA LYS A 156 -11.55 0.90 19.68
C LYS A 156 -10.45 0.19 18.90
N LEU A 157 -10.82 -0.48 17.81
CA LEU A 157 -9.86 -1.09 16.90
C LEU A 157 -8.93 -0.04 16.31
N PHE A 158 -9.46 1.09 15.84
CA PHE A 158 -8.66 2.21 15.34
C PHE A 158 -7.69 2.74 16.40
N ALA A 159 -8.12 2.93 17.65
CA ALA A 159 -7.25 3.40 18.73
C ALA A 159 -6.09 2.44 18.98
N ALA A 160 -6.37 1.13 19.06
CA ALA A 160 -5.34 0.11 19.20
C ALA A 160 -4.36 0.07 18.01
N GLN A 161 -4.84 0.24 16.78
CA GLN A 161 -3.98 0.33 15.59
C GLN A 161 -3.17 1.63 15.55
N THR A 162 -3.69 2.72 16.13
CA THR A 162 -2.95 3.98 16.23
C THR A 162 -1.72 3.81 17.11
N THR A 163 -1.80 3.04 18.21
CA THR A 163 -0.62 2.71 19.04
C THR A 163 0.47 1.98 18.25
N LYS A 164 0.09 0.99 17.43
CA LYS A 164 1.05 0.27 16.57
C LYS A 164 1.64 1.16 15.49
N THR A 165 0.81 2.06 14.94
CA THR A 165 1.24 3.06 13.97
C THR A 165 2.28 4.00 14.59
N VAL A 166 2.01 4.55 15.79
CA VAL A 166 2.99 5.40 16.49
C VAL A 166 4.32 4.66 16.68
N ALA A 167 4.30 3.41 17.18
CA ALA A 167 5.52 2.62 17.31
C ALA A 167 6.27 2.40 15.98
N PHE A 168 5.56 2.21 14.87
CA PHE A 168 6.16 2.15 13.54
C PHE A 168 6.83 3.47 13.14
N PHE A 169 6.16 4.60 13.36
CA PHE A 169 6.72 5.93 13.08
C PHE A 169 7.92 6.23 13.98
N ASP A 170 7.95 5.76 15.22
CA ASP A 170 9.10 5.88 16.13
C ASP A 170 10.34 5.18 15.57
N VAL A 171 10.17 3.94 15.07
CA VAL A 171 11.25 3.22 14.39
C VAL A 171 11.67 3.97 13.12
N ALA A 172 10.72 4.44 12.31
CA ALA A 172 11.02 5.19 11.09
C ALA A 172 11.82 6.48 11.40
N ARG A 173 11.51 7.18 12.49
CA ARG A 173 12.25 8.38 12.94
C ARG A 173 13.72 8.11 13.21
N THR A 174 14.08 6.91 13.69
CA THR A 174 15.50 6.51 13.82
C THR A 174 16.23 6.46 12.48
N MET A 175 15.49 6.34 11.37
CA MET A 175 16.01 6.26 10.00
C MET A 175 15.83 7.56 9.20
N ARG A 176 15.42 8.67 9.82
CA ARG A 176 15.12 9.96 9.15
C ARG A 176 16.27 10.42 8.24
N TYR A 177 17.51 10.33 8.72
CA TYR A 177 18.70 10.72 7.94
C TYR A 177 18.93 9.84 6.71
N ALA A 178 18.64 8.54 6.81
CA ALA A 178 18.80 7.61 5.70
C ALA A 178 17.67 7.73 4.66
N LEU A 179 16.47 8.09 5.11
CA LEU A 179 15.29 8.23 4.27
C LEU A 179 15.16 9.61 3.62
N ALA A 180 15.85 10.64 4.15
CA ALA A 180 15.75 12.03 3.70
C ALA A 180 14.29 12.53 3.61
N ILE A 181 13.42 12.02 4.48
CA ILE A 181 12.00 12.35 4.55
C ILE A 181 11.72 12.83 5.98
N ASP A 182 10.98 13.93 6.10
CA ASP A 182 10.45 14.37 7.38
C ASP A 182 9.26 13.50 7.79
N ILE A 183 9.47 12.78 8.88
CA ILE A 183 8.48 11.85 9.42
C ILE A 183 7.61 12.61 10.42
N PRO A 184 6.31 12.80 10.15
CA PRO A 184 5.43 13.58 11.01
C PRO A 184 5.21 12.88 12.35
N GLU A 185 5.00 13.68 13.40
CA GLU A 185 4.67 13.18 14.72
C GLU A 185 3.17 12.84 14.78
N PHE A 186 2.86 11.54 14.85
CA PHE A 186 1.49 11.06 14.94
C PHE A 186 1.02 11.06 16.40
N LYS A 187 -0.11 11.70 16.66
CA LYS A 187 -0.73 11.66 17.99
C LYS A 187 -1.56 10.39 18.15
N TYR A 188 -1.59 9.86 19.38
CA TYR A 188 -2.46 8.76 19.75
C TYR A 188 -3.93 9.16 19.58
N ALA A 189 -4.78 8.19 19.24
CA ALA A 189 -6.22 8.38 19.30
C ALA A 189 -6.60 8.72 20.76
N PRO A 190 -7.46 9.72 21.01
CA PRO A 190 -7.84 10.08 22.37
C PRO A 190 -8.54 8.92 23.08
N VAL A 191 -7.88 8.33 24.08
CA VAL A 191 -8.47 7.23 24.86
C VAL A 191 -9.71 7.70 25.62
N SER A 192 -9.74 8.98 26.01
CA SER A 192 -10.89 9.63 26.64
C SER A 192 -12.13 9.69 25.74
N LEU A 193 -11.94 9.78 24.41
CA LEU A 193 -13.07 9.79 23.47
C LEU A 193 -13.72 8.39 23.38
N ALA A 194 -12.96 7.31 23.53
CA ALA A 194 -13.54 5.96 23.58
C ALA A 194 -14.48 5.80 24.78
N GLY A 195 -14.06 6.29 25.95
CA GLY A 195 -14.90 6.29 27.16
C GLY A 195 -16.16 7.14 27.00
N ALA A 196 -16.03 8.35 26.45
CA ALA A 196 -17.19 9.22 26.20
C ALA A 196 -18.20 8.62 25.20
N LEU A 197 -17.74 7.86 24.21
CA LEU A 197 -18.60 7.16 23.25
C LEU A 197 -19.27 5.93 23.90
N GLU A 198 -18.62 5.26 24.85
CA GLU A 198 -19.19 4.19 25.66
C GLU A 198 -20.29 4.69 26.59
N ASP A 199 -20.06 5.81 27.28
CA ASP A 199 -21.04 6.39 28.20
C ASP A 199 -22.32 6.88 27.49
N TYR A 200 -22.26 7.13 26.18
CA TYR A 200 -23.39 7.55 25.35
C TYR A 200 -24.32 6.38 24.91
N LEU A 201 -23.85 5.13 24.97
CA LEU A 201 -24.55 3.94 24.45
C LEU A 201 -25.60 3.36 25.41
#